data_AF-A0A5C7DTE9-F1
#
_entry.id   AF-A0A5C7DTE9-F1
#
_cell.length_a   1.000
_cell.length_b   1.000
_cell.length_c   1.000
_cell.angle_alpha   90.00
_cell.angle_beta   90.00
_cell.angle_gamma   90.00
#
_symmetry.space_group_name_H-M   'P 1'
#
loop_
_entity.id
_entity.type
_entity.pdbx_description
1 polymer ?
#
loop_
_entity_poly.entity_id
_entity_poly.type
_entity_poly.pdbx_seq_one_letter_code
_entity_poly.pdbx_strand_id
1 'polypeptide(L)' 'MRRVDLRKSQNLFQDLKNIIDDAYMGEVLVVLFEIGDFSSVEKSFAFVKEQNCELLNSLKFNQVDWTIVIKKAKQ' A
#
# COMPACT_ATOMS: atom_id res chain seq x y z
N MET A 1 -8.91 3.82 10.61
CA MET A 1 -7.49 3.70 10.22
C MET A 1 -7.09 2.28 10.56
N ARG A 2 -6.67 1.49 9.56
CA ARG A 2 -6.32 0.07 9.71
C ARG A 2 -4.86 -0.14 9.33
N ARG A 3 -4.15 -0.98 10.08
CA ARG A 3 -2.76 -1.37 9.81
C ARG A 3 -2.74 -2.76 9.23
N VAL A 4 -1.97 -2.97 8.16
CA VAL A 4 -1.85 -4.25 7.49
C VAL A 4 -0.38 -4.56 7.25
N ASP A 5 0.02 -5.79 7.56
CA ASP A 5 1.39 -6.29 7.40
C ASP A 5 1.42 -7.28 6.24
N LEU A 6 2.11 -6.91 5.17
CA LEU A 6 2.29 -7.66 3.93
C LEU A 6 3.74 -8.09 3.71
N ARG A 7 4.61 -8.05 4.73
CA ARG A 7 6.03 -8.42 4.57
C ARG A 7 6.24 -9.85 4.06
N LYS A 8 5.33 -10.75 4.41
CA LYS A 8 5.35 -12.16 3.97
C LYS A 8 4.51 -12.42 2.71
N SER A 9 4.01 -11.37 2.06
CA SER A 9 3.20 -11.49 0.85
C SER A 9 4.06 -12.02 -0.30
N GLN A 10 3.57 -13.06 -0.98
CA GLN A 10 4.21 -13.56 -2.20
C GLN A 10 3.86 -12.71 -3.42
N ASN A 11 2.73 -11.99 -3.38
CA ASN A 11 2.28 -11.09 -4.44
C ASN A 11 1.70 -9.81 -3.84
N LEU A 12 2.60 -8.87 -3.56
CA LEU A 12 2.29 -7.62 -2.86
C LEU A 12 1.13 -6.86 -3.50
N PHE A 13 1.12 -6.72 -4.83
CA PHE A 13 0.11 -5.93 -5.53
C PHE A 13 -1.28 -6.56 -5.49
N GLN A 14 -1.35 -7.89 -5.60
CA GLN A 14 -2.62 -8.61 -5.50
C GLN A 14 -3.20 -8.52 -4.09
N ASP A 15 -2.37 -8.73 -3.06
CA ASP A 15 -2.82 -8.65 -1.68
C ASP A 15 -3.22 -7.21 -1.30
N LEU A 16 -2.44 -6.23 -1.74
CA LEU A 16 -2.76 -4.81 -1.58
C LEU A 16 -4.10 -4.46 -2.22
N LYS A 17 -4.38 -4.99 -3.43
CA LYS A 17 -5.67 -4.80 -4.10
C LYS A 17 -6.83 -5.34 -3.27
N ASN A 18 -6.72 -6.58 -2.79
CA ASN A 18 -7.77 -7.21 -2.00
C ASN A 18 -8.08 -6.41 -0.72
N ILE A 19 -7.04 -5.85 -0.08
CA ILE A 19 -7.18 -4.99 1.11
C ILE A 19 -7.88 -3.68 0.78
N ILE A 20 -7.54 -3.06 -0.35
CA ILE A 20 -8.18 -1.81 -0.82
C ILE A 20 -9.64 -2.07 -1.19
N ASP A 21 -9.95 -3.18 -1.85
CA ASP A 21 -11.32 -3.56 -2.23
C ASP A 21 -12.20 -3.77 -0.99
N ASP A 22 -11.67 -4.44 0.03
CA ASP A 22 -12.31 -4.66 1.34
C ASP A 22 -12.44 -3.38 2.19
N ALA A 23 -11.63 -2.36 1.93
CA ALA A 23 -11.66 -1.11 2.68
C ALA A 23 -12.90 -0.26 2.39
N TYR A 24 -13.42 0.44 3.40
CA TYR A 24 -14.54 1.36 3.24
C TYR A 24 -14.08 2.72 2.66
N MET A 25 -14.99 3.42 1.98
CA MET A 25 -14.68 4.72 1.38
C MET A 25 -14.22 5.73 2.45
N GLY A 26 -13.09 6.39 2.21
CA GLY A 26 -12.45 7.29 3.17
C GLY A 26 -11.64 6.59 4.27
N GLU A 27 -11.55 5.26 4.27
CA GLU A 27 -10.67 4.53 5.18
C GLU A 27 -9.20 4.85 4.88
N VAL A 28 -8.42 5.05 5.95
CA VAL A 28 -6.97 5.17 5.89
C VAL A 28 -6.34 3.82 6.21
N LEU A 29 -5.54 3.30 5.30
CA LEU A 29 -4.78 2.06 5.42
C LEU A 29 -3.29 2.39 5.56
N VAL A 30 -2.65 1.76 6.53
CA VAL A 30 -1.20 1.78 6.70
C VAL A 30 -0.69 0.39 6.38
N VAL A 31 0.03 0.26 5.28
CA VAL A 31 0.50 -1.03 4.77
C VAL A 31 2.01 -1.10 4.93
N LEU A 32 2.47 -2.07 5.71
CA LEU A 32 3.88 -2.40 5.89
C LEU A 32 4.24 -3.56 4.96
N PHE A 33 5.32 -3.44 4.19
CA PHE A 33 5.77 -4.48 3.26
C PHE A 33 7.28 -4.42 3.09
N GLU A 34 7.87 -5.56 2.72
CA GLU A 34 9.28 -5.67 2.38
C GLU A 34 9.47 -5.39 0.89
N ILE A 35 10.48 -4.60 0.55
CA ILE A 35 10.92 -4.40 -0.83
C ILE A 35 12.36 -4.89 -0.95
N GLY A 36 12.53 -5.96 -1.72
CA GLY A 36 13.86 -6.44 -2.11
C GLY A 36 14.50 -5.58 -3.20
N ASP A 37 13.72 -5.09 -4.16
CA ASP A 37 14.23 -4.28 -5.29
C ASP A 37 13.37 -3.02 -5.49
N PHE A 38 14.03 -1.85 -5.54
CA PHE A 38 13.44 -0.50 -5.49
C PHE A 38 12.38 -0.24 -6.58
N SER A 39 12.40 -1.05 -7.66
CA SER A 39 11.41 -1.02 -8.74
C SER A 39 9.96 -1.21 -8.28
N SER A 40 9.75 -1.80 -7.10
CA SER A 40 8.42 -2.05 -6.54
C SER A 40 7.75 -0.78 -5.99
N VAL A 41 8.53 0.25 -5.60
CA VAL A 41 8.00 1.47 -4.99
C VAL A 41 7.25 2.32 -6.01
N GLU A 42 7.88 2.63 -7.14
CA GLU A 42 7.25 3.42 -8.21
C GLU A 42 6.00 2.73 -8.76
N LYS A 43 6.08 1.40 -8.94
CA LYS A 43 4.93 0.57 -9.33
C LYS A 43 3.82 0.61 -8.28
N SER A 44 4.15 0.65 -6.99
CA SER A 44 3.15 0.79 -5.91
C SER A 44 2.44 2.13 -5.96
N PHE A 45 3.15 3.22 -6.26
CA PHE A 45 2.52 4.53 -6.42
C PHE A 45 1.60 4.60 -7.63
N ALA A 46 2.03 4.05 -8.78
CA ALA A 46 1.20 3.95 -9.97
C ALA A 46 -0.06 3.12 -9.68
N PHE A 47 0.11 1.95 -9.05
CA PHE A 47 -0.98 1.05 -8.71
C PHE A 47 -2.01 1.69 -7.78
N VAL A 48 -1.57 2.36 -6.71
CA VAL A 48 -2.48 3.04 -5.75
C VAL A 48 -3.30 4.14 -6.45
N LYS A 49 -2.68 4.91 -7.36
CA LYS A 49 -3.39 5.91 -8.15
C LYS A 49 -4.44 5.27 -9.08
N GLU A 50 -4.14 4.13 -9.68
CA GLU A 50 -5.09 3.38 -10.51
C GLU A 50 -6.28 2.82 -9.70
N GLN A 51 -6.09 2.50 -8.43
CA GLN A 51 -7.12 1.96 -7.54
C GLN A 51 -8.00 3.04 -6.86
N ASN A 52 -8.09 4.25 -7.40
CA ASN A 52 -8.82 5.39 -6.79
C ASN A 52 -8.43 5.64 -5.32
N CYS A 53 -7.14 5.48 -5.00
CA CYS A 53 -6.63 5.74 -3.66
C CYS A 53 -5.72 6.96 -3.66
N GLU A 54 -5.87 7.80 -2.64
CA GLU A 54 -4.95 8.89 -2.35
C GLU A 54 -3.78 8.36 -1.53
N LEU A 55 -2.55 8.54 -2.04
CA LEU A 55 -1.36 8.33 -1.25
C LEU A 55 -1.20 9.51 -0.28
N LEU A 56 -1.24 9.23 1.02
CA LEU A 56 -1.04 10.24 2.06
C LEU A 56 0.41 10.31 2.51
N ASN A 57 1.10 9.17 2.58
CA ASN A 57 2.49 9.11 3.01
C ASN A 57 3.20 7.85 2.49
N SER A 58 4.53 7.92 2.39
CA SER A 58 5.40 6.77 2.17
C SER A 58 6.66 6.95 2.98
N LEU A 59 6.98 5.98 3.83
CA LEU A 59 8.11 6.05 4.75
C LEU A 59 8.92 4.75 4.67
N LYS A 60 10.21 4.90 4.41
CA LYS A 60 11.20 3.82 4.46
C LYS A 60 11.66 3.66 5.91
N PHE A 61 11.43 2.49 6.51
CA PHE A 61 11.74 2.26 7.93
C PHE A 61 13.16 1.71 8.13
N ASN A 62 13.62 0.85 7.22
CA ASN A 62 15.00 0.36 7.16
C ASN A 62 15.39 0.01 5.70
N GLN A 63 16.46 -0.74 5.45
CA GLN A 63 16.89 -1.05 4.08
C GLN A 63 15.84 -1.83 3.26
N VAL A 64 15.00 -2.64 3.93
CA VAL A 64 14.09 -3.63 3.34
C VAL A 64 12.62 -3.31 3.61
N ASP A 65 12.29 -2.81 4.81
CA ASP A 65 10.93 -2.52 5.25
C ASP A 65 10.46 -1.12 4.82
N TRP A 66 9.28 -1.08 4.22
CA TRP A 66 8.59 0.12 3.79
C TRP A 66 7.15 0.18 4.29
N THR A 67 6.69 1.37 4.64
CA THR A 67 5.30 1.62 4.99
C THR A 67 4.70 2.63 4.02
N ILE A 68 3.56 2.31 3.44
CA ILE A 68 2.73 3.28 2.70
C ILE A 68 1.45 3.56 3.46
N VAL A 69 1.04 4.81 3.45
CA VAL A 69 -0.25 5.25 3.99
C VAL A 69 -1.10 5.69 2.83
N ILE A 70 -2.21 4.98 2.62
CA ILE A 70 -3.15 5.24 1.55
C ILE A 70 -4.53 5.51 2.14
N LYS A 71 -5.33 6.31 1.45
CA LYS A 71 -6.72 6.55 1.78
C LYS A 71 -7.58 6.19 0.58
N LYS A 72 -8.59 5.36 0.79
CA LYS A 72 -9.55 5.03 -0.29
C LYS A 72 -10.34 6.30 -0.62
N ALA A 73 -10.16 6.85 -1.82
CA ALA A 73 -10.88 8.05 -2.23
C ALA A 73 -12.34 7.69 -2.53
N LYS A 74 -13.25 8.63 -2.29
CA LYS A 74 -14.61 8.52 -2.82
C LYS A 74 -14.52 8.79 -4.32
N GLN A 75 -15.02 7.86 -5.13
CA GLN A 75 -15.37 8.14 -6.54
C GLN A 75 -16.30 9.34 -6.63
#